data_AF-A0ABD4Y1P3-F1
#
_entry.id   AF-A0ABD4Y1P3-F1
#
_cell.length_a   1.000
_cell.length_b   1.000
_cell.length_c   1.000
_cell.angle_alpha   90.00
_cell.angle_beta   90.00
_cell.angle_gamma   90.00
#
_symmetry.space_group_name_H-M   'P 1'
#
loop_
_entity.id
_entity.type
_entity.pdbx_description
1 polymer ?
#
loop_
_entity_poly.entity_id
_entity_poly.type
_entity_poly.pdbx_seq_one_letter_code
_entity_poly.pdbx_strand_id
1 'polypeptide(L)'
;MSGKPAARLGDPTACPKTGHGTNPIAAGSPDVLFDGLPAARMGDASACGGAMASAVIPTVLIDGKPAAVVGSVGNGNVVTAGSGTVIIGTSGGGMPVSPVSSLSIAATAAATLANALVPAAQASEQAALDYSIQLMPGGNRVLTPLAIPDFTELPSGTTKNRETIDFLVQNRKQKADSLALEVFDRGTLVYSETDTSRLLPAGEHLWQWDGYDLNGVLDTRVLKSEQLVVQLTARIGGEEQVTALRLSNSAEEATWVDARVNRNGNTVELTLRPSFSNGGIKGRNEQLTARNFEELKALAKSGIERYWSRDGSRGAIGAAIQTEKGVFQVKASARVNEKPSAKDFPLIASISDDFGRSTSFAMFKKIYHNQGWWAAANYPVDFADQEFEHTAAHELGHLILNEYGDGGLIPEYSWSHKSTSTVLTQKPLDNNPVPAGGEIDLMHYHSDGPRNMLDYWARTVASENDVKGLLWLARVKFNA
;
A
#
# COMPACT_ATOMS: atom_id res chain seq x y z
N MET A 1 -27.58 -24.93 -21.10
CA MET A 1 -26.16 -25.32 -20.97
C MET A 1 -25.92 -25.78 -19.54
N SER A 2 -25.38 -26.98 -19.34
CA SER A 2 -25.00 -27.48 -18.01
C SER A 2 -23.71 -26.79 -17.58
N GLY A 3 -23.77 -25.99 -16.52
CA GLY A 3 -22.60 -25.38 -15.92
C GLY A 3 -22.72 -25.41 -14.41
N LYS A 4 -21.58 -25.38 -13.73
CA LYS A 4 -21.50 -25.35 -12.27
C LYS A 4 -20.90 -24.04 -11.80
N PRO A 5 -21.32 -23.51 -10.64
CA PRO A 5 -20.69 -22.35 -10.03
C PRO A 5 -19.17 -22.54 -9.89
N ALA A 6 -18.39 -21.53 -10.28
CA ALA A 6 -16.95 -21.54 -10.14
C ALA A 6 -16.54 -21.50 -8.67
N ALA A 7 -15.58 -22.32 -8.25
CA ALA A 7 -15.07 -22.29 -6.89
C ALA A 7 -13.99 -21.21 -6.74
N ARG A 8 -13.90 -20.60 -5.56
CA ARG A 8 -12.96 -19.51 -5.22
C ARG A 8 -12.32 -19.77 -3.88
N LEU A 9 -11.23 -19.06 -3.60
CA LEU A 9 -10.65 -18.97 -2.26
C LEU A 9 -11.72 -18.58 -1.24
N GLY A 10 -11.78 -19.32 -0.13
CA GLY A 10 -12.76 -19.12 0.93
C GLY A 10 -14.07 -19.90 0.76
N ASP A 11 -14.38 -20.41 -0.44
CA ASP A 11 -15.62 -21.18 -0.63
C ASP A 11 -15.59 -22.50 0.18
N PRO A 12 -16.73 -22.93 0.75
CA PRO A 12 -16.79 -24.04 1.68
C PRO A 12 -16.59 -25.41 1.02
N THR A 13 -15.91 -26.30 1.74
CA THR A 13 -15.82 -27.73 1.43
C THR A 13 -16.37 -28.57 2.60
N ALA A 14 -17.07 -29.65 2.29
CA ALA A 14 -17.60 -30.59 3.27
C ALA A 14 -16.69 -31.81 3.40
N CYS A 15 -16.14 -32.03 4.59
CA CYS A 15 -15.34 -33.22 4.89
C CYS A 15 -16.26 -34.37 5.38
N PRO A 16 -16.19 -35.58 4.80
CA PRO A 16 -17.04 -36.70 5.18
C PRO A 16 -16.67 -37.33 6.54
N LYS A 17 -15.55 -36.91 7.15
CA LYS A 17 -15.10 -37.42 8.45
C LYS A 17 -15.89 -36.76 9.58
N THR A 18 -16.59 -37.56 10.37
CA THR A 18 -17.37 -37.11 11.54
C THR A 18 -16.51 -36.23 12.46
N GLY A 19 -17.01 -35.02 12.77
CA GLY A 19 -16.34 -34.05 13.65
C GLY A 19 -15.42 -33.04 12.96
N HIS A 20 -15.16 -33.15 11.65
CA HIS A 20 -14.26 -32.23 10.92
C HIS A 20 -14.96 -31.00 10.29
N GLY A 21 -16.29 -30.98 10.21
CA GLY A 21 -17.07 -29.81 9.79
C GLY A 21 -16.78 -29.30 8.36
N THR A 22 -17.16 -28.04 8.14
CA THR A 22 -16.95 -27.31 6.87
C THR A 22 -15.62 -26.57 6.92
N ASN A 23 -14.79 -26.73 5.88
CA ASN A 23 -13.48 -26.11 5.78
C ASN A 23 -13.36 -25.32 4.46
N PRO A 24 -12.84 -24.08 4.45
CA PRO A 24 -12.74 -23.30 3.21
C PRO A 24 -11.64 -23.83 2.28
N ILE A 25 -11.76 -23.49 0.99
CA ILE A 25 -10.63 -23.52 0.06
C ILE A 25 -9.60 -22.48 0.52
N ALA A 26 -8.34 -22.89 0.68
CA ALA A 26 -7.26 -22.10 1.30
C ALA A 26 -6.25 -21.52 0.30
N ALA A 27 -6.33 -21.89 -0.98
CA ALA A 27 -5.53 -21.32 -2.05
C ALA A 27 -6.37 -21.12 -3.33
N GLY A 28 -5.91 -20.25 -4.21
CA GLY A 28 -6.52 -19.97 -5.50
C GLY A 28 -5.49 -19.43 -6.51
N SER A 29 -5.95 -18.98 -7.66
CA SER A 29 -5.13 -18.29 -8.66
C SER A 29 -4.59 -16.96 -8.13
N PRO A 30 -3.29 -16.65 -8.32
CA PRO A 30 -2.74 -15.33 -8.01
C PRO A 30 -3.19 -14.25 -9.01
N ASP A 31 -3.62 -14.65 -10.22
CA ASP A 31 -3.81 -13.74 -11.35
C ASP A 31 -5.29 -13.59 -11.77
N VAL A 32 -6.14 -14.57 -11.43
CA VAL A 32 -7.54 -14.63 -11.88
C VAL A 32 -8.49 -14.59 -10.70
N LEU A 33 -9.37 -13.58 -10.71
CA LEU A 33 -10.41 -13.37 -9.71
C LEU A 33 -11.81 -13.66 -10.27
N PHE A 34 -12.64 -14.37 -9.52
CA PHE A 34 -14.09 -14.45 -9.73
C PHE A 34 -14.80 -13.75 -8.57
N ASP A 35 -15.66 -12.78 -8.87
CA ASP A 35 -16.30 -11.91 -7.87
C ASP A 35 -15.29 -11.26 -6.87
N GLY A 36 -14.09 -10.92 -7.35
CA GLY A 36 -13.05 -10.31 -6.50
C GLY A 36 -12.29 -11.29 -5.60
N LEU A 37 -12.54 -12.60 -5.68
CA LEU A 37 -11.80 -13.63 -4.94
C LEU A 37 -10.98 -14.52 -5.90
N PRO A 38 -9.77 -14.96 -5.50
CA PRO A 38 -8.94 -15.89 -6.28
C PRO A 38 -9.71 -17.13 -6.76
N ALA A 39 -9.68 -17.40 -8.06
CA ALA A 39 -10.35 -18.55 -8.65
C ALA A 39 -9.65 -19.85 -8.24
N ALA A 40 -10.40 -20.85 -7.75
CA ALA A 40 -9.85 -22.12 -7.32
C ALA A 40 -9.66 -23.08 -8.50
N ARG A 41 -8.63 -23.92 -8.42
CA ARG A 41 -8.15 -24.76 -9.51
C ARG A 41 -7.66 -26.11 -8.98
N MET A 42 -7.41 -27.04 -9.89
CA MET A 42 -6.72 -28.28 -9.57
C MET A 42 -5.37 -28.00 -8.89
N GLY A 43 -5.12 -28.69 -7.79
CA GLY A 43 -3.92 -28.52 -6.96
C GLY A 43 -4.06 -27.49 -5.83
N ASP A 44 -5.09 -26.63 -5.83
CA ASP A 44 -5.27 -25.66 -4.77
C ASP A 44 -5.72 -26.34 -3.47
N ALA A 45 -5.07 -25.98 -2.36
CA ALA A 45 -5.30 -26.60 -1.06
C ALA A 45 -6.63 -26.15 -0.43
N SER A 46 -7.29 -27.06 0.29
CA SER A 46 -8.33 -26.73 1.27
C SER A 46 -7.72 -26.65 2.68
N ALA A 47 -8.39 -25.95 3.59
CA ALA A 47 -7.91 -25.75 4.96
C ALA A 47 -7.78 -27.06 5.78
N CYS A 48 -8.41 -28.16 5.32
CA CYS A 48 -8.21 -29.49 5.89
C CYS A 48 -7.00 -30.24 5.29
N GLY A 49 -6.14 -29.57 4.52
CA GLY A 49 -4.88 -30.08 3.99
C GLY A 49 -4.98 -30.87 2.68
N GLY A 50 -6.17 -31.02 2.09
CA GLY A 50 -6.36 -31.73 0.82
C GLY A 50 -6.36 -30.78 -0.38
N ALA A 51 -5.51 -31.03 -1.37
CA ALA A 51 -5.52 -30.32 -2.65
C ALA A 51 -6.68 -30.78 -3.54
N MET A 52 -7.30 -29.86 -4.29
CA MET A 52 -8.32 -30.17 -5.29
C MET A 52 -7.73 -31.14 -6.33
N ALA A 53 -8.27 -32.36 -6.39
CA ALA A 53 -7.64 -33.45 -7.13
C ALA A 53 -8.52 -34.01 -8.25
N SER A 54 -9.85 -33.94 -8.11
CA SER A 54 -10.77 -34.55 -9.07
C SER A 54 -12.09 -33.78 -9.18
N ALA A 55 -12.93 -34.16 -10.15
CA ALA A 55 -14.17 -33.46 -10.49
C ALA A 55 -14.00 -31.94 -10.77
N VAL A 56 -12.81 -31.57 -11.25
CA VAL A 56 -12.47 -30.26 -11.83
C VAL A 56 -12.86 -30.22 -13.31
N ILE A 57 -12.92 -29.04 -13.91
CA ILE A 57 -13.25 -28.85 -15.34
C ILE A 57 -11.98 -28.72 -16.17
N PRO A 58 -11.59 -29.74 -16.97
CA PRO A 58 -10.31 -29.74 -17.68
C PRO A 58 -10.30 -28.87 -18.94
N THR A 59 -11.47 -28.49 -19.46
CA THR A 59 -11.59 -27.67 -20.67
C THR A 59 -11.54 -26.17 -20.40
N VAL A 60 -11.57 -25.76 -19.13
CA VAL A 60 -11.43 -24.36 -18.71
C VAL A 60 -10.21 -24.29 -17.81
N LEU A 61 -9.16 -23.64 -18.32
CA LEU A 61 -7.87 -23.54 -17.64
C LEU A 61 -7.69 -22.15 -17.04
N ILE A 62 -7.28 -22.12 -15.78
CA ILE A 62 -6.94 -20.91 -15.03
C ILE A 62 -5.47 -21.05 -14.64
N ASP A 63 -4.62 -20.14 -15.13
CA ASP A 63 -3.15 -20.24 -15.15
C ASP A 63 -2.66 -21.66 -15.49
N GLY A 64 -3.21 -22.20 -16.58
CA GLY A 64 -2.83 -23.51 -17.12
C GLY A 64 -3.37 -24.74 -16.36
N LYS A 65 -4.13 -24.56 -15.27
CA LYS A 65 -4.69 -25.66 -14.47
C LYS A 65 -6.21 -25.78 -14.62
N PRO A 66 -6.80 -26.99 -14.63
CA PRO A 66 -8.26 -27.19 -14.65
C PRO A 66 -8.98 -26.39 -13.55
N ALA A 67 -10.08 -25.73 -13.90
CA ALA A 67 -10.86 -24.93 -12.97
C ALA A 67 -11.64 -25.80 -11.96
N ALA A 68 -11.64 -25.41 -10.68
CA ALA A 68 -12.49 -26.02 -9.68
C ALA A 68 -13.89 -25.39 -9.69
N VAL A 69 -14.90 -26.20 -9.40
CA VAL A 69 -16.31 -25.82 -9.38
C VAL A 69 -17.00 -26.44 -8.18
N VAL A 70 -18.25 -26.05 -7.90
CA VAL A 70 -19.10 -26.77 -6.95
C VAL A 70 -19.17 -28.25 -7.33
N GLY A 71 -18.87 -29.13 -6.37
CA GLY A 71 -18.76 -30.57 -6.57
C GLY A 71 -17.36 -31.06 -6.97
N SER A 72 -16.36 -30.18 -7.14
CA SER A 72 -14.96 -30.60 -7.20
C SER A 72 -14.52 -31.22 -5.87
N VAL A 73 -13.56 -32.14 -5.92
CA VAL A 73 -13.22 -33.03 -4.80
C VAL A 73 -11.73 -32.93 -4.50
N GLY A 74 -11.40 -32.66 -3.24
CA GLY A 74 -10.05 -32.73 -2.68
C GLY A 74 -9.75 -34.11 -2.09
N ASN A 75 -9.06 -34.16 -0.95
CA ASN A 75 -8.76 -35.41 -0.24
C ASN A 75 -10.01 -35.92 0.54
N GLY A 76 -11.05 -36.25 -0.21
CA GLY A 76 -12.35 -36.70 0.30
C GLY A 76 -13.36 -35.58 0.61
N ASN A 77 -12.94 -34.31 0.68
CA ASN A 77 -13.83 -33.17 0.87
C ASN A 77 -14.37 -32.61 -0.44
N VAL A 78 -15.66 -32.27 -0.48
CA VAL A 78 -16.36 -31.79 -1.68
C VAL A 78 -16.65 -30.29 -1.58
N VAL A 79 -16.40 -29.52 -2.62
CA VAL A 79 -16.77 -28.10 -2.70
C VAL A 79 -18.30 -27.96 -2.72
N THR A 80 -18.88 -27.24 -1.76
CA THR A 80 -20.34 -27.15 -1.58
C THR A 80 -20.96 -25.82 -1.97
N ALA A 81 -20.18 -24.76 -2.13
CA ALA A 81 -20.64 -23.49 -2.69
C ALA A 81 -19.56 -22.85 -3.57
N GLY A 82 -19.96 -21.86 -4.37
CA GLY A 82 -19.13 -21.21 -5.36
C GLY A 82 -19.66 -19.81 -5.70
N SER A 83 -19.11 -19.20 -6.74
CA SER A 83 -19.54 -17.92 -7.29
C SER A 83 -21.03 -17.87 -7.61
N GLY A 84 -21.67 -16.75 -7.27
CA GLY A 84 -23.07 -16.50 -7.64
C GLY A 84 -23.26 -16.00 -9.08
N THR A 85 -22.18 -15.60 -9.76
CA THR A 85 -22.25 -14.93 -11.07
C THR A 85 -21.44 -15.66 -12.16
N VAL A 86 -20.42 -16.42 -11.78
CA VAL A 86 -19.51 -17.13 -12.69
C VAL A 86 -19.87 -18.62 -12.73
N ILE A 87 -20.36 -19.06 -13.88
CA ILE A 87 -20.76 -20.45 -14.15
C ILE A 87 -19.82 -21.06 -15.19
N ILE A 88 -19.16 -22.16 -14.84
CA ILE A 88 -18.23 -22.88 -15.72
C ILE A 88 -18.93 -24.08 -16.35
N GLY A 89 -18.93 -24.14 -17.69
CA GLY A 89 -19.59 -25.18 -18.46
C GLY A 89 -18.92 -26.55 -18.31
N THR A 90 -19.73 -27.62 -18.32
CA THR A 90 -19.27 -29.01 -18.13
C THR A 90 -19.06 -29.79 -19.44
N SER A 91 -19.24 -29.15 -20.60
CA SER A 91 -19.08 -29.78 -21.93
C SER A 91 -18.50 -28.76 -22.93
N GLY A 92 -17.27 -28.99 -23.38
CA GLY A 92 -16.61 -28.17 -24.41
C GLY A 92 -17.12 -28.49 -25.81
N GLY A 93 -18.16 -27.80 -26.25
CA GLY A 93 -18.55 -27.74 -27.66
C GLY A 93 -17.94 -26.51 -28.31
N GLY A 94 -16.64 -26.57 -28.63
CA GLY A 94 -15.98 -25.50 -29.38
C GLY A 94 -16.44 -25.50 -30.83
N MET A 95 -17.21 -24.48 -31.23
CA MET A 95 -17.36 -24.13 -32.64
C MET A 95 -15.98 -23.69 -33.18
N PRO A 96 -15.59 -24.08 -34.41
CA PRO A 96 -14.37 -23.55 -35.01
C PRO A 96 -14.49 -22.04 -35.16
N VAL A 97 -13.60 -21.31 -34.51
CA VAL A 97 -13.47 -19.86 -34.68
C VAL A 97 -12.62 -19.60 -35.92
N SER A 98 -13.21 -18.99 -36.95
CA SER A 98 -12.46 -18.40 -38.05
C SER A 98 -11.84 -17.08 -37.59
N PRO A 99 -10.62 -16.74 -38.03
CA PRO A 99 -9.99 -15.47 -37.69
C PRO A 99 -10.83 -14.30 -38.23
N VAL A 100 -11.05 -13.30 -37.37
CA VAL A 100 -11.69 -12.04 -37.78
C VAL A 100 -10.61 -11.17 -38.44
N SER A 101 -10.84 -10.74 -39.68
CA SER A 101 -9.94 -9.80 -40.36
C SER A 101 -9.83 -8.47 -39.61
N SER A 102 -8.66 -7.84 -39.68
CA SER A 102 -8.36 -6.55 -39.05
C SER A 102 -9.30 -5.44 -39.55
N LEU A 103 -9.83 -4.66 -38.61
CA LEU A 103 -10.66 -3.50 -38.87
C LEU A 103 -9.77 -2.32 -39.29
N SER A 104 -9.89 -1.87 -40.55
CA SER A 104 -9.29 -0.61 -41.00
C SER A 104 -10.14 0.57 -40.53
N ILE A 105 -9.65 1.32 -39.55
CA ILE A 105 -10.31 2.56 -39.12
C ILE A 105 -9.87 3.67 -40.08
N ALA A 106 -10.68 3.91 -41.11
CA ALA A 106 -10.66 5.18 -41.84
C ALA A 106 -11.37 6.22 -40.97
N ALA A 107 -10.60 7.12 -40.35
CA ALA A 107 -11.14 8.23 -39.60
C ALA A 107 -11.90 9.18 -40.54
N THR A 108 -13.22 9.24 -40.41
CA THR A 108 -14.05 10.32 -40.95
C THR A 108 -14.50 11.19 -39.79
N ALA A 109 -13.83 12.33 -39.62
CA ALA A 109 -14.33 13.41 -38.78
C ALA A 109 -15.04 14.43 -39.67
N ALA A 110 -16.36 14.53 -39.51
CA ALA A 110 -17.15 15.64 -40.05
C ALA A 110 -17.13 16.78 -39.02
N ALA A 111 -16.54 17.92 -39.40
CA ALA A 111 -16.77 19.20 -38.75
C ALA A 111 -17.11 20.21 -39.82
N THR A 112 -18.36 20.64 -39.82
CA THR A 112 -18.91 21.74 -40.62
C THR A 112 -18.38 23.08 -40.11
N LEU A 113 -17.66 23.83 -40.93
CA LEU A 113 -17.52 25.28 -40.81
C LEU A 113 -17.51 25.94 -42.19
N ALA A 114 -18.13 27.12 -42.23
CA ALA A 114 -18.63 27.82 -43.40
C ALA A 114 -17.55 28.33 -44.38
N ASN A 115 -17.98 28.44 -45.64
CA ASN A 115 -17.31 29.18 -46.70
C ASN A 115 -16.99 30.62 -46.30
N ALA A 116 -15.73 31.03 -46.42
CA ALA A 116 -15.35 32.39 -46.78
C ALA A 116 -14.04 32.35 -47.59
N LEU A 117 -14.14 32.77 -48.85
CA LEU A 117 -13.07 32.90 -49.82
C LEU A 117 -12.10 34.03 -49.45
N VAL A 118 -10.82 33.72 -49.22
CA VAL A 118 -9.66 34.64 -49.41
C VAL A 118 -8.41 33.78 -49.76
N PRO A 119 -7.53 34.17 -50.71
CA PRO A 119 -6.59 33.26 -51.36
C PRO A 119 -5.36 32.89 -50.54
N ALA A 120 -4.81 31.73 -50.86
CA ALA A 120 -3.53 31.21 -50.40
C ALA A 120 -2.36 32.12 -50.79
N ALA A 121 -1.67 32.68 -49.79
CA ALA A 121 -0.25 33.00 -49.82
C ALA A 121 0.18 33.54 -48.45
N GLN A 122 0.75 32.69 -47.61
CA GLN A 122 1.78 33.10 -46.64
C GLN A 122 2.60 31.86 -46.29
N ALA A 123 3.90 31.96 -46.52
CA ALA A 123 4.88 30.94 -46.22
C ALA A 123 4.72 30.49 -44.75
N SER A 124 4.66 29.18 -44.53
CA SER A 124 4.83 28.61 -43.20
C SER A 124 6.25 28.94 -42.74
N GLU A 125 6.40 29.97 -41.93
CA GLU A 125 7.63 30.21 -41.19
C GLU A 125 7.84 28.97 -40.30
N GLN A 126 8.83 28.15 -40.62
CA GLN A 126 9.16 26.99 -39.79
C GLN A 126 9.65 27.53 -38.44
N ALA A 127 8.89 27.25 -37.36
CA ALA A 127 9.24 27.66 -35.99
C ALA A 127 10.73 27.39 -35.70
N ALA A 128 11.44 28.33 -35.10
CA ALA A 128 12.86 28.17 -34.80
C ALA A 128 13.09 27.10 -33.72
N LEU A 129 12.11 26.91 -32.82
CA LEU A 129 12.17 26.00 -31.68
C LEU A 129 11.46 24.66 -31.97
N ASP A 130 11.99 23.57 -31.43
CA ASP A 130 11.32 22.27 -31.32
C ASP A 130 11.84 21.52 -30.10
N TYR A 131 11.44 22.01 -28.91
CA TYR A 131 11.75 21.39 -27.62
C TYR A 131 10.59 20.51 -27.12
N SER A 132 10.90 19.32 -26.64
CA SER A 132 9.91 18.45 -25.99
C SER A 132 10.46 17.87 -24.70
N ILE A 133 9.56 17.51 -23.78
CA ILE A 133 9.89 16.85 -22.52
C ILE A 133 8.93 15.70 -22.28
N GLN A 134 9.47 14.58 -21.83
CA GLN A 134 8.71 13.37 -21.48
C GLN A 134 9.43 12.61 -20.36
N LEU A 135 8.73 11.67 -19.72
CA LEU A 135 9.39 10.70 -18.84
C LEU A 135 10.35 9.83 -19.68
N MET A 136 11.57 9.63 -19.20
CA MET A 136 12.59 8.89 -19.94
C MET A 136 12.15 7.42 -20.13
N PRO A 137 12.15 6.89 -21.36
CA PRO A 137 11.96 5.45 -21.58
C PRO A 137 13.09 4.64 -20.95
N GLY A 138 12.75 3.66 -20.12
CA GLY A 138 13.75 2.85 -19.39
C GLY A 138 14.48 3.58 -18.25
N GLY A 139 14.18 4.87 -18.01
CA GLY A 139 14.70 5.62 -16.87
C GLY A 139 13.95 5.31 -15.57
N ASN A 140 14.45 5.85 -14.45
CA ASN A 140 13.78 5.71 -13.17
C ASN A 140 12.47 6.50 -13.12
N ARG A 141 11.38 5.81 -12.76
CA ARG A 141 10.02 6.38 -12.63
C ARG A 141 9.42 6.20 -11.25
N VAL A 142 10.17 5.64 -10.30
CA VAL A 142 9.70 5.48 -8.93
C VAL A 142 10.59 6.31 -8.02
N LEU A 143 9.97 7.26 -7.34
CA LEU A 143 10.62 8.06 -6.31
C LEU A 143 10.44 7.35 -4.96
N THR A 144 11.55 7.10 -4.28
CA THR A 144 11.58 6.56 -2.91
C THR A 144 12.12 7.61 -1.96
N PRO A 145 11.30 8.18 -1.06
CA PRO A 145 11.77 9.16 -0.09
C PRO A 145 12.98 8.65 0.69
N LEU A 146 14.04 9.46 0.80
CA LEU A 146 15.31 9.12 1.47
C LEU A 146 16.03 7.87 0.93
N ALA A 147 15.63 7.36 -0.25
CA ALA A 147 16.15 6.12 -0.82
C ALA A 147 16.17 4.96 0.19
N ILE A 148 15.10 4.83 0.99
CA ILE A 148 15.01 3.72 1.95
C ILE A 148 15.15 2.37 1.23
N PRO A 149 15.95 1.42 1.74
CA PRO A 149 16.04 0.08 1.17
C PRO A 149 14.70 -0.65 1.21
N ASP A 150 14.43 -1.47 0.19
CA ASP A 150 13.34 -2.45 0.29
C ASP A 150 13.66 -3.52 1.35
N PHE A 151 12.66 -4.32 1.72
CA PHE A 151 12.83 -5.33 2.77
C PHE A 151 13.93 -6.37 2.46
N THR A 152 14.10 -6.74 1.19
CA THR A 152 15.11 -7.72 0.77
C THR A 152 16.52 -7.13 0.70
N GLU A 153 16.61 -5.80 0.58
CA GLU A 153 17.84 -5.01 0.56
C GLU A 153 18.34 -4.64 1.97
N LEU A 154 17.46 -4.63 2.99
CA LEU A 154 17.84 -4.32 4.37
C LEU A 154 19.06 -5.10 4.89
N PRO A 155 19.19 -6.43 4.66
CA PRO A 155 20.35 -7.19 5.14
C PRO A 155 21.67 -6.82 4.44
N SER A 156 21.63 -6.40 3.17
CA SER A 156 22.85 -6.03 2.43
C SER A 156 23.31 -4.61 2.73
N GLY A 157 22.42 -3.75 3.24
CA GLY A 157 22.71 -2.35 3.51
C GLY A 157 22.95 -1.51 2.25
N THR A 158 22.54 -2.01 1.08
CA THR A 158 22.64 -1.34 -0.22
C THR A 158 21.27 -1.32 -0.87
N THR A 159 20.92 -0.24 -1.56
CA THR A 159 19.61 -0.13 -2.21
C THR A 159 19.71 0.27 -3.68
N LYS A 160 18.75 -0.21 -4.48
CA LYS A 160 18.51 0.27 -5.85
C LYS A 160 17.51 1.43 -5.89
N ASN A 161 16.87 1.74 -4.77
CA ASN A 161 15.90 2.82 -4.67
C ASN A 161 16.58 4.18 -4.86
N ARG A 162 15.87 5.10 -5.50
CA ARG A 162 16.36 6.43 -5.84
C ARG A 162 15.31 7.48 -5.51
N GLU A 163 15.77 8.70 -5.25
CA GLU A 163 14.92 9.88 -5.10
C GLU A 163 14.71 10.64 -6.42
N THR A 164 15.52 10.37 -7.45
CA THR A 164 15.48 11.12 -8.71
C THR A 164 14.62 10.43 -9.78
N ILE A 165 13.77 11.20 -10.45
CA ILE A 165 13.01 10.78 -11.63
C ILE A 165 13.71 11.25 -12.90
N ASP A 166 13.79 10.37 -13.89
CA ASP A 166 14.47 10.63 -15.15
C ASP A 166 13.50 11.15 -16.22
N PHE A 167 13.81 12.33 -16.76
CA PHE A 167 13.10 12.96 -17.86
C PHE A 167 14.02 13.08 -19.07
N LEU A 168 13.44 12.96 -20.25
CA LEU A 168 14.10 13.20 -21.52
C LEU A 168 13.65 14.54 -22.09
N VAL A 169 14.58 15.49 -22.16
CA VAL A 169 14.42 16.74 -22.89
C VAL A 169 15.03 16.56 -24.28
N GLN A 170 14.26 16.81 -25.33
CA GLN A 170 14.71 16.66 -26.71
C GLN A 170 14.55 17.99 -27.46
N ASN A 171 15.64 18.47 -28.05
CA ASN A 171 15.65 19.58 -29.00
C ASN A 171 15.94 19.05 -30.42
N ARG A 172 15.02 19.25 -31.37
CA ARG A 172 15.18 18.77 -32.75
C ARG A 172 15.62 19.85 -33.73
N LYS A 173 15.80 21.09 -33.26
CA LYS A 173 16.17 22.25 -34.07
C LYS A 173 17.37 22.98 -33.48
N GLN A 174 17.45 24.28 -33.69
CA GLN A 174 18.57 25.09 -33.23
C GLN A 174 18.52 25.33 -31.72
N LYS A 175 19.67 25.72 -31.19
CA LYS A 175 19.84 26.07 -29.78
C LYS A 175 19.03 27.33 -29.45
N ALA A 176 18.21 27.29 -28.40
CA ALA A 176 17.56 28.46 -27.83
C ALA A 176 18.56 29.42 -27.15
N ASP A 177 18.15 30.68 -26.94
CA ASP A 177 18.89 31.66 -26.14
C ASP A 177 18.79 31.31 -24.64
N SER A 178 17.62 30.82 -24.22
CA SER A 178 17.37 30.41 -22.83
C SER A 178 16.31 29.31 -22.73
N LEU A 179 16.38 28.56 -21.63
CA LEU A 179 15.40 27.58 -21.21
C LEU A 179 15.01 27.83 -19.75
N ALA A 180 13.72 27.78 -19.45
CA ALA A 180 13.20 27.61 -18.10
C ALA A 180 12.57 26.21 -17.98
N LEU A 181 12.89 25.50 -16.90
CA LEU A 181 12.35 24.18 -16.62
C LEU A 181 11.80 24.16 -15.20
N GLU A 182 10.48 24.09 -15.11
CA GLU A 182 9.73 24.40 -13.89
C GLU A 182 8.70 23.30 -13.62
N VAL A 183 8.37 23.10 -12.35
CA VAL A 183 7.30 22.21 -11.92
C VAL A 183 6.25 23.04 -11.20
N PHE A 184 4.99 22.88 -11.58
CA PHE A 184 3.86 23.54 -10.95
C PHE A 184 2.86 22.52 -10.40
N ASP A 185 2.24 22.85 -9.29
CA ASP A 185 1.03 22.18 -8.80
C ASP A 185 -0.07 23.22 -8.58
N ARG A 186 -1.24 23.02 -9.20
CA ARG A 186 -2.38 23.94 -9.12
C ARG A 186 -2.02 25.40 -9.45
N GLY A 187 -1.08 25.59 -10.38
CA GLY A 187 -0.57 26.91 -10.80
C GLY A 187 0.44 27.55 -9.83
N THR A 188 0.80 26.90 -8.73
CA THR A 188 1.86 27.35 -7.82
C THR A 188 3.20 26.73 -8.24
N LEU A 189 4.25 27.55 -8.32
CA LEU A 189 5.60 27.08 -8.61
C LEU A 189 6.11 26.21 -7.45
N VAL A 190 6.45 24.95 -7.76
CA VAL A 190 7.01 23.96 -6.82
C VAL A 190 8.52 23.92 -6.95
N TYR A 191 9.04 23.82 -8.17
CA TYR A 191 10.47 23.70 -8.46
C TYR A 191 10.84 24.51 -9.70
N SER A 192 12.06 25.04 -9.72
CA SER A 192 12.66 25.64 -10.90
C SER A 192 14.11 25.16 -11.01
N GLU A 193 14.47 24.62 -12.16
CA GLU A 193 15.84 24.22 -12.45
C GLU A 193 16.73 25.46 -12.54
N THR A 194 17.87 25.43 -11.86
CA THR A 194 18.76 26.60 -11.75
C THR A 194 19.76 26.69 -12.90
N ASP A 195 20.17 25.54 -13.45
CA ASP A 195 21.08 25.47 -14.59
C ASP A 195 20.50 24.61 -15.71
N THR A 196 19.96 25.27 -16.74
CA THR A 196 19.43 24.62 -17.94
C THR A 196 20.43 24.64 -19.10
N SER A 197 21.67 25.08 -18.90
CA SER A 197 22.66 25.28 -19.97
C SER A 197 22.93 24.01 -20.78
N ARG A 198 22.90 22.85 -20.11
CA ARG A 198 23.10 21.52 -20.71
C ARG A 198 21.95 21.08 -21.61
N LEU A 199 20.75 21.62 -21.41
CA LEU A 199 19.55 21.25 -22.15
C LEU A 199 19.37 22.08 -23.44
N LEU A 200 20.16 23.15 -23.60
CA LEU A 200 20.07 24.08 -24.74
C LEU A 200 20.41 23.45 -26.10
N PRO A 201 21.50 22.68 -26.27
CA PRO A 201 21.93 22.21 -27.59
C PRO A 201 20.90 21.31 -28.28
N ALA A 202 20.99 21.18 -29.60
CA ALA A 202 20.24 20.17 -30.34
C ALA A 202 20.60 18.75 -29.83
N GLY A 203 19.62 17.86 -29.77
CA GLY A 203 19.79 16.48 -29.33
C GLY A 203 18.93 16.10 -28.12
N GLU A 204 19.29 14.99 -27.50
CA GLU A 204 18.63 14.39 -26.35
C GLU A 204 19.42 14.64 -25.08
N HIS A 205 18.74 15.08 -24.03
CA HIS A 205 19.34 15.45 -22.76
C HIS A 205 18.56 14.85 -21.60
N LEU A 206 19.29 14.26 -20.65
CA LEU A 206 18.73 13.79 -19.39
C LEU A 206 18.53 14.98 -18.45
N TRP A 207 17.33 15.10 -17.91
CA TRP A 207 17.06 15.92 -16.74
C TRP A 207 16.57 15.03 -15.60
N GLN A 208 17.09 15.25 -14.40
CA GLN A 208 16.71 14.50 -13.21
C GLN A 208 16.14 15.45 -12.17
N TRP A 209 14.97 15.12 -11.63
CA TRP A 209 14.36 15.86 -10.54
C TRP A 209 14.16 14.96 -9.33
N ASP A 210 14.54 15.44 -8.16
CA ASP A 210 14.50 14.69 -6.90
C ASP A 210 13.15 14.79 -6.16
N GLY A 211 12.16 15.46 -6.74
CA GLY A 211 10.80 15.58 -6.19
C GLY A 211 10.63 16.64 -5.10
N TYR A 212 11.70 17.31 -4.68
CA TYR A 212 11.61 18.35 -3.65
C TYR A 212 11.30 19.72 -4.27
N ASP A 213 10.65 20.56 -3.47
CA ASP A 213 10.37 21.95 -3.79
C ASP A 213 11.57 22.88 -3.53
N LEU A 214 11.39 24.16 -3.85
CA LEU A 214 12.36 25.24 -3.62
C LEU A 214 12.76 25.44 -2.14
N ASN A 215 11.98 24.93 -1.18
CA ASN A 215 12.25 25.00 0.25
C ASN A 215 12.94 23.75 0.79
N GLY A 216 13.30 22.79 -0.09
CA GLY A 216 13.86 21.50 0.31
C GLY A 216 12.83 20.58 0.96
N VAL A 217 11.55 20.69 0.58
CA VAL A 217 10.46 19.82 1.05
C VAL A 217 9.98 18.92 -0.08
N LEU A 218 9.97 17.61 0.18
CA LEU A 218 9.30 16.62 -0.65
C LEU A 218 7.98 16.27 0.02
N ASP A 219 6.85 16.44 -0.70
CA ASP A 219 5.52 16.03 -0.21
C ASP A 219 4.86 15.11 -1.24
N THR A 220 4.68 13.84 -0.88
CA THR A 220 4.14 12.82 -1.79
C THR A 220 2.70 13.13 -2.22
N ARG A 221 1.95 13.96 -1.49
CA ARG A 221 0.61 14.40 -1.90
C ARG A 221 0.66 15.41 -3.02
N VAL A 222 1.64 16.30 -3.00
CA VAL A 222 1.91 17.24 -4.11
C VAL A 222 2.36 16.45 -5.33
N LEU A 223 3.27 15.49 -5.15
CA LEU A 223 3.75 14.64 -6.23
C LEU A 223 2.65 13.78 -6.87
N LYS A 224 1.61 13.41 -6.12
CA LYS A 224 0.43 12.66 -6.61
C LYS A 224 -0.73 13.56 -7.06
N SER A 225 -0.55 14.88 -7.12
CA SER A 225 -1.60 15.79 -7.56
C SER A 225 -1.90 15.61 -9.06
N GLU A 226 -3.18 15.52 -9.41
CA GLU A 226 -3.64 15.51 -10.82
C GLU A 226 -3.35 16.81 -11.57
N GLN A 227 -2.94 17.87 -10.85
CA GLN A 227 -2.59 19.17 -11.40
C GLN A 227 -1.08 19.42 -11.43
N LEU A 228 -0.27 18.40 -11.15
CA LEU A 228 1.18 18.47 -11.25
C LEU A 228 1.60 18.50 -12.73
N VAL A 229 2.37 19.51 -13.09
CA VAL A 229 2.84 19.71 -14.47
C VAL A 229 4.30 20.11 -14.49
N VAL A 230 5.06 19.48 -15.37
CA VAL A 230 6.42 19.92 -15.71
C VAL A 230 6.32 20.79 -16.95
N GLN A 231 6.83 22.02 -16.87
CA GLN A 231 6.81 23.00 -17.93
C GLN A 231 8.23 23.30 -18.40
N LEU A 232 8.45 23.18 -19.71
CA LEU A 232 9.67 23.59 -20.39
C LEU A 232 9.36 24.80 -21.29
N THR A 233 10.01 25.92 -21.03
CA THR A 233 9.86 27.13 -21.85
C THR A 233 11.18 27.47 -22.53
N ALA A 234 11.18 27.46 -23.86
CA ALA A 234 12.31 27.82 -24.70
C ALA A 234 12.11 29.18 -25.36
N ARG A 235 13.18 29.98 -25.46
CA ARG A 235 13.13 31.32 -26.07
C ARG A 235 14.28 31.55 -27.02
N ILE A 236 14.00 32.12 -28.20
CA ILE A 236 15.02 32.54 -29.16
C ILE A 236 14.57 33.80 -29.92
N GLY A 237 15.37 34.87 -29.90
CA GLY A 237 15.14 36.04 -30.76
C GLY A 237 13.73 36.66 -30.71
N GLY A 238 12.99 36.49 -29.60
CA GLY A 238 11.61 36.93 -29.43
C GLY A 238 10.53 35.85 -29.65
N GLU A 239 10.89 34.69 -30.23
CA GLU A 239 10.05 33.48 -30.26
C GLU A 239 10.07 32.78 -28.90
N GLU A 240 8.91 32.28 -28.47
CA GLU A 240 8.75 31.47 -27.25
C GLU A 240 7.99 30.18 -27.57
N GLN A 241 8.50 29.05 -27.08
CA GLN A 241 7.81 27.77 -27.10
C GLN A 241 7.60 27.27 -25.68
N VAL A 242 6.36 26.97 -25.31
CA VAL A 242 6.01 26.35 -24.02
C VAL A 242 5.53 24.92 -24.26
N THR A 243 6.19 23.96 -23.62
CA THR A 243 5.80 22.55 -23.61
C THR A 243 5.44 22.14 -22.19
N ALA A 244 4.25 21.57 -22.00
CA ALA A 244 3.74 21.13 -20.71
C ALA A 244 3.52 19.62 -20.70
N LEU A 245 4.17 18.93 -19.76
CA LEU A 245 3.98 17.52 -19.46
C LEU A 245 3.14 17.40 -18.19
N ARG A 246 1.85 17.07 -18.36
CA ARG A 246 0.98 16.75 -17.23
C ARG A 246 1.33 15.37 -16.71
N LEU A 247 1.43 15.25 -15.39
CA LEU A 247 1.75 13.99 -14.73
C LEU A 247 0.49 13.36 -14.16
N SER A 248 0.39 12.03 -14.26
CA SER A 248 -0.69 11.19 -13.72
C SER A 248 -0.14 10.22 -12.68
N ASN A 249 0.59 10.79 -11.74
CA ASN A 249 1.33 10.04 -10.73
C ASN A 249 0.40 9.32 -9.75
N SER A 250 0.87 8.20 -9.21
CA SER A 250 0.12 7.40 -8.23
C SER A 250 1.03 6.95 -7.09
N ALA A 251 0.44 6.45 -6.01
CA ALA A 251 1.22 5.64 -5.07
C ALA A 251 1.76 4.41 -5.81
N GLU A 252 3.02 4.04 -5.57
CA GLU A 252 3.57 2.77 -6.05
C GLU A 252 3.15 1.63 -5.11
N GLU A 253 3.16 1.88 -3.80
CA GLU A 253 2.94 0.86 -2.77
C GLU A 253 1.61 1.09 -2.03
N ALA A 254 1.60 1.93 -0.99
CA ALA A 254 0.43 2.15 -0.16
C ALA A 254 -0.29 3.44 -0.56
N THR A 255 -1.54 3.31 -1.01
CA THR A 255 -2.39 4.49 -1.30
C THR A 255 -2.76 5.28 -0.05
N TRP A 256 -2.74 4.63 1.12
CA TRP A 256 -3.20 5.17 2.39
C TRP A 256 -2.09 5.82 3.24
N VAL A 257 -0.85 5.86 2.72
CA VAL A 257 0.32 6.47 3.36
C VAL A 257 0.83 7.63 2.51
N ASP A 258 1.24 8.71 3.18
CA ASP A 258 1.98 9.82 2.58
C ASP A 258 3.15 10.24 3.46
N ALA A 259 4.18 10.78 2.80
CA ALA A 259 5.36 11.30 3.46
C ALA A 259 5.59 12.77 3.06
N ARG A 260 5.98 13.56 4.05
CA ARG A 260 6.52 14.90 3.85
C ARG A 260 7.91 14.97 4.48
N VAL A 261 8.94 15.03 3.64
CA VAL A 261 10.34 15.09 4.07
C VAL A 261 10.82 16.54 3.95
N ASN A 262 11.33 17.10 5.04
CA ASN A 262 12.04 18.37 5.04
C ASN A 262 13.52 18.09 5.27
N ARG A 263 14.31 18.17 4.19
CA ARG A 263 15.75 17.87 4.26
C ARG A 263 16.57 18.93 4.97
N ASN A 264 16.09 20.17 5.01
CA ASN A 264 16.76 21.26 5.72
C ASN A 264 16.52 21.20 7.23
N GLY A 265 15.34 20.70 7.62
CA GLY A 265 14.96 20.51 9.02
C GLY A 265 15.31 19.14 9.60
N ASN A 266 15.74 18.18 8.76
CA ASN A 266 15.93 16.78 9.15
C ASN A 266 14.69 16.16 9.81
N THR A 267 13.51 16.47 9.26
CA THR A 267 12.22 15.96 9.76
C THR A 267 11.43 15.25 8.68
N VAL A 268 10.70 14.21 9.06
CA VAL A 268 9.73 13.50 8.24
C VAL A 268 8.37 13.51 8.96
N GLU A 269 7.33 13.93 8.27
CA GLU A 269 5.94 13.73 8.69
C GLU A 269 5.34 12.58 7.87
N LEU A 270 4.91 11.53 8.55
CA LEU A 270 4.19 10.40 7.95
C LEU A 270 2.70 10.55 8.24
N THR A 271 1.89 10.63 7.19
CA THR A 271 0.43 10.63 7.31
C THR A 271 -0.11 9.25 7.00
N LEU A 272 -0.75 8.62 7.98
CA LEU A 272 -1.41 7.33 7.85
C LEU A 272 -2.93 7.52 7.87
N ARG A 273 -3.65 6.75 7.04
CA ARG A 273 -5.13 6.78 6.98
C ARG A 273 -5.73 5.46 7.48
N PRO A 274 -5.69 5.16 8.78
CA PRO A 274 -6.30 3.94 9.31
C PRO A 274 -7.82 3.98 9.14
N SER A 275 -8.44 2.82 8.92
CA SER A 275 -9.90 2.68 8.86
C SER A 275 -10.40 1.90 10.08
N PHE A 276 -11.41 2.46 10.74
CA PHE A 276 -12.09 1.87 11.88
C PHE A 276 -13.60 1.89 11.68
N SER A 277 -14.23 0.79 12.06
CA SER A 277 -15.69 0.65 12.12
C SER A 277 -16.14 0.29 13.54
N ASN A 278 -17.42 0.53 13.84
CA ASN A 278 -17.98 0.20 15.14
C ASN A 278 -18.20 -1.32 15.23
N GLY A 279 -17.39 -2.00 16.03
CA GLY A 279 -17.50 -3.44 16.32
C GLY A 279 -18.52 -3.77 17.41
N GLY A 280 -19.14 -2.76 18.03
CA GLY A 280 -20.13 -2.91 19.08
C GLY A 280 -19.55 -3.16 20.47
N ILE A 281 -20.42 -3.60 21.37
CA ILE A 281 -20.09 -3.89 22.77
C ILE A 281 -20.13 -5.40 22.99
N LYS A 282 -19.13 -5.96 23.66
CA LYS A 282 -19.08 -7.35 24.09
C LYS A 282 -19.21 -7.43 25.63
N GLY A 283 -20.02 -8.38 26.09
CA GLY A 283 -20.25 -8.64 27.51
C GLY A 283 -21.36 -7.79 28.12
N ARG A 284 -21.69 -8.06 29.38
CA ARG A 284 -22.66 -7.31 30.18
C ARG A 284 -22.14 -7.17 31.60
N ASN A 285 -22.07 -5.94 32.09
CA ASN A 285 -21.65 -5.64 33.46
C ASN A 285 -22.43 -4.41 33.95
N GLU A 286 -23.04 -4.48 35.13
CA GLU A 286 -23.90 -3.40 35.66
C GLU A 286 -23.11 -2.25 36.30
N GLN A 287 -21.82 -2.46 36.56
CA GLN A 287 -20.93 -1.49 37.20
C GLN A 287 -20.00 -0.78 36.22
N LEU A 288 -19.85 -1.32 34.99
CA LEU A 288 -18.96 -0.77 33.97
C LEU A 288 -19.74 -0.12 32.85
N THR A 289 -19.28 1.05 32.42
CA THR A 289 -19.73 1.70 31.18
C THR A 289 -18.68 1.47 30.11
N ALA A 290 -19.08 0.83 29.01
CA ALA A 290 -18.22 0.60 27.86
C ALA A 290 -17.87 1.92 27.17
N ARG A 291 -16.61 2.05 26.71
CA ARG A 291 -16.21 3.14 25.81
C ARG A 291 -17.07 3.14 24.55
N ASN A 292 -17.47 4.33 24.09
CA ASN A 292 -18.16 4.47 22.82
C ASN A 292 -17.16 4.47 21.65
N PHE A 293 -17.68 4.34 20.43
CA PHE A 293 -16.85 4.23 19.24
C PHE A 293 -15.98 5.46 18.96
N GLU A 294 -16.43 6.68 19.28
CA GLU A 294 -15.63 7.90 19.10
C GLU A 294 -14.45 7.95 20.08
N GLU A 295 -14.67 7.54 21.33
CA GLU A 295 -13.60 7.39 22.31
C GLU A 295 -12.57 6.35 21.87
N LEU A 296 -13.03 5.17 21.38
CA LEU A 296 -12.13 4.15 20.86
C LEU A 296 -11.34 4.63 19.63
N LYS A 297 -11.96 5.35 18.70
CA LYS A 297 -11.22 5.96 17.57
C LYS A 297 -10.15 6.94 18.05
N ALA A 298 -10.45 7.76 19.05
CA ALA A 298 -9.50 8.72 19.61
C ALA A 298 -8.32 8.02 20.29
N LEU A 299 -8.55 6.95 21.06
CA LEU A 299 -7.50 6.13 21.66
C LEU A 299 -6.66 5.43 20.58
N ALA A 300 -7.29 4.77 19.61
CA ALA A 300 -6.56 4.12 18.51
C ALA A 300 -5.66 5.10 17.75
N LYS A 301 -6.18 6.30 17.47
CA LYS A 301 -5.41 7.40 16.88
C LYS A 301 -4.22 7.81 17.75
N SER A 302 -4.45 8.04 19.04
CA SER A 302 -3.43 8.41 20.04
C SER A 302 -2.29 7.38 20.07
N GLY A 303 -2.65 6.10 20.17
CA GLY A 303 -1.71 4.99 20.14
C GLY A 303 -0.87 4.94 18.87
N ILE A 304 -1.51 5.01 17.70
CA ILE A 304 -0.80 4.99 16.42
C ILE A 304 0.20 6.15 16.34
N GLU A 305 -0.23 7.37 16.65
CA GLU A 305 0.65 8.55 16.60
C GLU A 305 1.79 8.47 17.61
N ARG A 306 1.54 7.92 18.80
CA ARG A 306 2.54 7.76 19.84
C ARG A 306 3.59 6.70 19.52
N TYR A 307 3.15 5.51 19.10
CA TYR A 307 4.03 4.35 18.97
C TYR A 307 4.75 4.28 17.62
N TRP A 308 4.23 4.94 16.58
CA TRP A 308 4.90 5.03 15.27
C TRP A 308 5.74 6.32 15.09
N SER A 309 5.74 7.22 16.07
CA SER A 309 6.61 8.40 16.05
C SER A 309 7.98 8.10 16.66
N ARG A 310 9.02 8.56 15.97
CA ARG A 310 10.42 8.59 16.38
C ARG A 310 10.95 10.02 16.25
N ASP A 311 10.30 10.94 16.96
CA ASP A 311 10.53 12.39 16.89
C ASP A 311 11.30 12.94 18.12
N GLY A 312 11.80 12.05 18.99
CA GLY A 312 12.53 12.43 20.20
C GLY A 312 11.67 13.04 21.32
N SER A 313 10.34 13.13 21.15
CA SER A 313 9.44 13.71 22.17
C SER A 313 9.39 12.91 23.47
N ARG A 314 9.83 11.64 23.45
CA ARG A 314 9.84 10.71 24.59
C ARG A 314 11.25 10.46 25.15
N GLY A 315 12.15 11.42 24.98
CA GLY A 315 13.52 11.35 25.50
C GLY A 315 14.34 10.29 24.77
N ALA A 316 14.77 9.25 25.49
CA ALA A 316 15.56 8.16 24.92
C ALA A 316 14.74 7.15 24.09
N ILE A 317 13.40 7.25 24.12
CA ILE A 317 12.48 6.38 23.38
C ILE A 317 12.03 7.10 22.11
N GLY A 318 12.07 6.39 20.98
CA GLY A 318 11.71 6.93 19.67
C GLY A 318 12.83 7.82 19.11
N ALA A 319 14.07 7.35 19.19
CA ALA A 319 15.21 8.05 18.59
C ALA A 319 15.09 8.14 17.05
N ALA A 320 15.56 9.25 16.48
CA ALA A 320 15.54 9.54 15.05
C ALA A 320 16.13 8.39 14.20
N ILE A 321 15.60 8.23 12.98
CA ILE A 321 16.04 7.17 12.05
C ILE A 321 17.34 7.56 11.35
N GLN A 322 18.22 6.58 11.10
CA GLN A 322 19.47 6.75 10.35
C GLN A 322 19.28 6.35 8.89
N THR A 323 19.58 7.24 7.96
CA THR A 323 19.52 6.95 6.51
C THR A 323 20.83 7.37 5.84
N GLU A 324 21.08 6.93 4.61
CA GLU A 324 22.21 7.43 3.81
C GLU A 324 22.12 8.94 3.54
N LYS A 325 20.92 9.51 3.64
CA LYS A 325 20.65 10.94 3.44
C LYS A 325 20.78 11.77 4.72
N GLY A 326 21.02 11.13 5.86
CA GLY A 326 21.13 11.79 7.16
C GLY A 326 20.23 11.17 8.23
N VAL A 327 20.17 11.87 9.36
CA VAL A 327 19.40 11.46 10.54
C VAL A 327 18.10 12.25 10.60
N PHE A 328 16.95 11.57 10.63
CA PHE A 328 15.65 12.22 10.54
C PHE A 328 14.74 11.92 11.73
N GLN A 329 14.19 12.98 12.34
CA GLN A 329 13.09 12.84 13.29
C GLN A 329 11.80 12.53 12.52
N VAL A 330 11.06 11.50 12.94
CA VAL A 330 9.87 11.04 12.24
C VAL A 330 8.64 11.21 13.12
N LYS A 331 7.66 11.97 12.64
CA LYS A 331 6.37 12.13 13.31
C LYS A 331 5.27 11.44 12.52
N ALA A 332 4.61 10.46 13.13
CA ALA A 332 3.43 9.81 12.58
C ALA A 332 2.16 10.60 12.94
N SER A 333 1.26 10.76 11.98
CA SER A 333 -0.04 11.41 12.13
C SER A 333 -1.14 10.54 11.53
N ALA A 334 -2.21 10.30 12.27
CA ALA A 334 -3.32 9.45 11.84
C ALA A 334 -4.54 10.27 11.42
N ARG A 335 -4.95 10.13 10.15
CA ARG A 335 -6.17 10.67 9.56
C ARG A 335 -7.23 9.58 9.50
N VAL A 336 -7.86 9.32 10.64
CA VAL A 336 -8.82 8.22 10.82
C VAL A 336 -9.97 8.33 9.83
N ASN A 337 -10.24 7.24 9.11
CA ASN A 337 -11.33 7.08 8.13
C ASN A 337 -11.29 8.01 6.91
N GLU A 338 -10.21 8.77 6.72
CA GLU A 338 -9.98 9.55 5.50
C GLU A 338 -9.69 8.62 4.32
N LYS A 339 -10.15 8.95 3.11
CA LYS A 339 -9.93 8.14 1.90
C LYS A 339 -8.77 8.69 1.07
N PRO A 340 -8.00 7.82 0.38
CA PRO A 340 -8.01 6.35 0.47
C PRO A 340 -7.55 5.87 1.86
N SER A 341 -8.14 4.79 2.37
CA SER A 341 -7.84 4.29 3.72
C SER A 341 -7.16 2.93 3.68
N ALA A 342 -6.45 2.60 4.76
CA ALA A 342 -5.99 1.25 5.02
C ALA A 342 -7.19 0.28 5.19
N LYS A 343 -6.88 -1.01 5.36
CA LYS A 343 -7.88 -2.04 5.67
C LYS A 343 -8.57 -1.73 7.01
N ASP A 344 -9.86 -2.01 7.07
CA ASP A 344 -10.71 -1.67 8.22
C ASP A 344 -10.49 -2.59 9.43
N PHE A 345 -10.54 -2.00 10.62
CA PHE A 345 -10.60 -2.71 11.89
C PHE A 345 -11.89 -2.33 12.66
N PRO A 346 -12.81 -3.27 12.86
CA PRO A 346 -13.85 -3.16 13.86
C PRO A 346 -13.28 -2.97 15.27
N LEU A 347 -13.65 -1.87 15.94
CA LEU A 347 -13.27 -1.59 17.33
C LEU A 347 -14.38 -2.08 18.26
N ILE A 348 -14.05 -2.98 19.18
CA ILE A 348 -15.01 -3.63 20.08
C ILE A 348 -14.74 -3.19 21.51
N ALA A 349 -15.73 -2.58 22.15
CA ALA A 349 -15.66 -2.28 23.59
C ALA A 349 -16.07 -3.53 24.39
N SER A 350 -15.15 -4.12 25.15
CA SER A 350 -15.41 -5.32 25.95
C SER A 350 -15.50 -4.99 27.43
N ILE A 351 -16.69 -5.15 27.99
CA ILE A 351 -16.96 -5.10 29.45
C ILE A 351 -17.13 -6.51 30.04
N SER A 352 -16.77 -7.55 29.28
CA SER A 352 -16.65 -8.92 29.76
C SER A 352 -15.40 -9.08 30.62
N ASP A 353 -15.48 -9.91 31.65
CA ASP A 353 -14.31 -10.44 32.37
C ASP A 353 -13.44 -11.34 31.50
N ASP A 354 -14.01 -11.99 30.47
CA ASP A 354 -13.27 -12.71 29.44
C ASP A 354 -12.44 -11.79 28.53
N PHE A 355 -11.16 -12.12 28.38
CA PHE A 355 -10.24 -11.41 27.48
C PHE A 355 -10.68 -11.52 26.01
N GLY A 356 -10.80 -10.39 25.34
CA GLY A 356 -11.01 -10.28 23.89
C GLY A 356 -9.67 -10.19 23.15
N ARG A 357 -9.36 -11.21 22.34
CA ARG A 357 -8.15 -11.19 21.50
C ARG A 357 -8.33 -10.36 20.22
N SER A 358 -7.51 -9.32 20.07
CA SER A 358 -7.34 -8.54 18.84
C SER A 358 -6.62 -9.35 17.77
N THR A 359 -6.83 -8.99 16.51
CA THR A 359 -6.21 -9.68 15.36
C THR A 359 -6.23 -8.79 14.14
N SER A 360 -5.20 -8.94 13.31
CA SER A 360 -5.05 -8.32 11.98
C SER A 360 -4.89 -9.34 10.87
N PHE A 361 -4.96 -10.64 11.18
CA PHE A 361 -4.91 -11.73 10.19
C PHE A 361 -5.85 -11.45 9.02
N ALA A 362 -5.41 -11.80 7.81
CA ALA A 362 -5.98 -11.39 6.52
C ALA A 362 -7.51 -11.12 6.52
N MET A 363 -8.32 -12.10 6.96
CA MET A 363 -9.79 -12.03 6.99
C MET A 363 -10.43 -11.73 8.36
N PHE A 364 -9.67 -11.70 9.44
CA PHE A 364 -10.16 -11.44 10.80
C PHE A 364 -9.44 -10.22 11.37
N LYS A 365 -10.03 -9.04 11.13
CA LYS A 365 -9.58 -7.77 11.70
C LYS A 365 -10.54 -7.37 12.81
N LYS A 366 -10.03 -7.10 13.99
CA LYS A 366 -10.75 -6.48 15.11
C LYS A 366 -9.79 -6.10 16.22
N ILE A 367 -10.16 -5.08 16.98
CA ILE A 367 -9.36 -4.59 18.09
C ILE A 367 -10.28 -4.47 19.31
N TYR A 368 -9.93 -5.15 20.40
CA TYR A 368 -10.70 -5.14 21.64
C TYR A 368 -10.13 -4.14 22.62
N HIS A 369 -11.02 -3.32 23.19
CA HIS A 369 -10.78 -2.57 24.42
C HIS A 369 -11.28 -3.41 25.59
N ASN A 370 -10.37 -4.01 26.36
CA ASN A 370 -10.68 -5.06 27.35
C ASN A 370 -10.95 -4.52 28.76
N GLN A 371 -11.85 -3.54 28.89
CA GLN A 371 -12.17 -2.90 30.17
C GLN A 371 -12.63 -3.89 31.25
N GLY A 372 -13.50 -4.84 30.92
CA GLY A 372 -14.03 -5.80 31.90
C GLY A 372 -12.98 -6.74 32.47
N TRP A 373 -12.04 -7.20 31.64
CA TRP A 373 -10.94 -8.07 32.05
C TRP A 373 -9.99 -7.37 33.03
N TRP A 374 -9.58 -6.13 32.72
CA TRP A 374 -8.75 -5.32 33.62
C TRP A 374 -9.45 -4.99 34.94
N ALA A 375 -10.75 -4.67 34.88
CA ALA A 375 -11.55 -4.40 36.07
C ALA A 375 -11.69 -5.64 36.97
N ALA A 376 -11.91 -6.83 36.37
CA ALA A 376 -11.97 -8.09 37.12
C ALA A 376 -10.64 -8.43 37.83
N ALA A 377 -9.52 -7.97 37.26
CA ALA A 377 -8.20 -8.07 37.86
C ALA A 377 -7.85 -6.92 38.83
N ASN A 378 -8.81 -6.04 39.16
CA ASN A 378 -8.67 -4.88 40.06
C ASN A 378 -7.62 -3.85 39.60
N TYR A 379 -7.40 -3.71 38.28
CA TYR A 379 -6.54 -2.66 37.74
C TYR A 379 -7.31 -1.34 37.54
N PRO A 380 -6.60 -0.19 37.54
CA PRO A 380 -7.17 1.09 37.16
C PRO A 380 -7.82 1.09 35.76
N VAL A 381 -8.87 1.89 35.57
CA VAL A 381 -9.65 1.94 34.32
C VAL A 381 -8.80 2.34 33.11
N ASP A 382 -7.78 3.17 33.31
CA ASP A 382 -6.88 3.65 32.25
C ASP A 382 -5.94 2.55 31.72
N PHE A 383 -5.80 1.40 32.40
CA PHE A 383 -5.02 0.28 31.85
C PHE A 383 -5.65 -0.28 30.58
N ALA A 384 -6.98 -0.35 30.52
CA ALA A 384 -7.67 -0.78 29.31
C ALA A 384 -7.49 0.24 28.17
N ASP A 385 -7.46 1.54 28.49
CA ASP A 385 -7.19 2.59 27.51
C ASP A 385 -5.75 2.47 26.98
N GLN A 386 -4.74 2.35 27.87
CA GLN A 386 -3.32 2.23 27.48
C GLN A 386 -3.01 0.94 26.71
N GLU A 387 -3.58 -0.20 27.13
CA GLU A 387 -3.48 -1.46 26.40
C GLU A 387 -4.08 -1.32 24.99
N PHE A 388 -5.24 -0.68 24.88
CA PHE A 388 -5.92 -0.50 23.61
C PHE A 388 -5.15 0.43 22.66
N GLU A 389 -4.58 1.53 23.16
CA GLU A 389 -3.69 2.40 22.37
C GLU A 389 -2.51 1.61 21.80
N HIS A 390 -1.83 0.83 22.65
CA HIS A 390 -0.72 -0.03 22.24
C HIS A 390 -1.16 -1.06 21.19
N THR A 391 -2.27 -1.76 21.46
CA THR A 391 -2.80 -2.82 20.60
C THR A 391 -3.24 -2.26 19.25
N ALA A 392 -3.87 -1.08 19.22
CA ALA A 392 -4.25 -0.44 17.97
C ALA A 392 -3.05 -0.11 17.09
N ALA A 393 -1.96 0.38 17.68
CA ALA A 393 -0.72 0.64 16.96
C ALA A 393 -0.05 -0.65 16.46
N HIS A 394 -0.08 -1.71 17.26
CA HIS A 394 0.46 -3.03 16.91
C HIS A 394 -0.31 -3.67 15.74
N GLU A 395 -1.64 -3.65 15.79
CA GLU A 395 -2.49 -4.24 14.74
C GLU A 395 -2.39 -3.46 13.42
N LEU A 396 -2.26 -2.13 13.47
CA LEU A 396 -1.90 -1.35 12.29
C LEU A 396 -0.52 -1.72 11.77
N GLY A 397 0.43 -1.99 12.67
CA GLY A 397 1.77 -2.44 12.34
C GLY A 397 1.79 -3.68 11.47
N HIS A 398 0.89 -4.63 11.68
CA HIS A 398 0.76 -5.77 10.78
C HIS A 398 0.35 -5.38 9.35
N LEU A 399 -0.46 -4.33 9.15
CA LEU A 399 -0.73 -3.84 7.78
C LEU A 399 0.55 -3.30 7.13
N ILE A 400 1.34 -2.53 7.88
CA ILE A 400 2.60 -1.95 7.42
C ILE A 400 3.60 -3.06 7.08
N LEU A 401 3.83 -4.00 8.00
CA LEU A 401 4.82 -5.05 7.81
C LEU A 401 4.40 -6.07 6.75
N ASN A 402 3.10 -6.30 6.54
CA ASN A 402 2.63 -7.15 5.44
C ASN A 402 2.84 -6.49 4.07
N GLU A 403 2.71 -5.17 3.97
CA GLU A 403 2.91 -4.42 2.72
C GLU A 403 4.40 -4.19 2.43
N TYR A 404 5.22 -3.93 3.45
CA TYR A 404 6.66 -3.69 3.30
C TYR A 404 7.50 -4.98 3.25
N GLY A 405 7.12 -5.99 4.02
CA GLY A 405 7.97 -7.14 4.35
C GLY A 405 8.13 -8.18 3.24
N ASP A 406 8.22 -9.45 3.65
CA ASP A 406 8.40 -10.60 2.78
C ASP A 406 7.20 -10.91 1.86
N GLY A 407 6.05 -10.28 2.12
CA GLY A 407 4.84 -10.44 1.33
C GLY A 407 4.29 -11.86 1.35
N GLY A 408 3.57 -12.23 0.29
CA GLY A 408 2.99 -13.57 0.14
C GLY A 408 1.69 -13.80 0.93
N LEU A 409 1.15 -15.03 0.82
CA LEU A 409 -0.14 -15.40 1.45
C LEU A 409 -0.05 -15.51 2.97
N ILE A 410 1.15 -15.79 3.49
CA ILE A 410 1.46 -15.91 4.93
C ILE A 410 2.80 -15.17 5.12
N PRO A 411 2.78 -13.84 5.30
CA PRO A 411 4.00 -13.07 5.51
C PRO A 411 4.61 -13.42 6.87
N GLU A 412 5.77 -14.09 6.85
CA GLU A 412 6.44 -14.57 8.05
C GLU A 412 6.95 -13.39 8.87
N TYR A 413 7.52 -12.36 8.25
CA TYR A 413 8.09 -11.21 8.97
C TYR A 413 7.10 -10.56 9.92
N SER A 414 5.88 -10.32 9.44
CA SER A 414 4.80 -9.72 10.22
C SER A 414 4.15 -10.73 11.18
N TRP A 415 3.79 -11.94 10.71
CA TRP A 415 2.98 -12.87 11.49
C TRP A 415 3.76 -13.61 12.58
N SER A 416 5.06 -13.78 12.40
CA SER A 416 5.96 -14.30 13.43
C SER A 416 6.43 -13.24 14.41
N HIS A 417 5.96 -11.98 14.29
CA HIS A 417 6.44 -10.87 15.12
C HIS A 417 7.97 -10.73 15.00
N LYS A 418 8.48 -10.73 13.76
CA LYS A 418 9.92 -10.64 13.46
C LYS A 418 10.69 -11.82 14.05
N SER A 419 10.13 -13.02 13.89
CA SER A 419 10.65 -14.30 14.37
C SER A 419 10.68 -14.45 15.90
N THR A 420 9.93 -13.64 16.64
CA THR A 420 9.81 -13.75 18.12
C THR A 420 8.62 -14.59 18.57
N SER A 421 7.79 -15.05 17.64
CA SER A 421 6.64 -15.92 17.89
C SER A 421 6.42 -16.90 16.74
N THR A 422 5.59 -17.91 16.98
CA THR A 422 5.13 -18.81 15.92
C THR A 422 4.20 -18.10 14.93
N VAL A 423 4.37 -18.33 13.63
CA VAL A 423 3.63 -17.66 12.54
C VAL A 423 2.10 -17.76 12.68
N LEU A 424 1.57 -18.95 12.99
CA LEU A 424 0.11 -19.18 13.01
C LEU A 424 -0.51 -19.08 14.40
N THR A 425 0.19 -19.60 15.42
CA THR A 425 -0.35 -19.58 16.79
C THR A 425 0.03 -18.31 17.55
N GLN A 426 0.98 -17.52 17.03
CA GLN A 426 1.53 -16.32 17.68
C GLN A 426 1.95 -16.58 19.13
N LYS A 427 2.37 -17.81 19.42
CA LYS A 427 2.93 -18.14 20.72
C LYS A 427 4.34 -17.55 20.76
N PRO A 428 4.69 -16.72 21.75
CA PRO A 428 6.06 -16.25 21.90
C PRO A 428 7.05 -17.41 21.94
N LEU A 429 8.17 -17.26 21.24
CA LEU A 429 9.27 -18.22 21.27
C LEU A 429 10.17 -17.94 22.47
N ASP A 430 10.72 -19.00 23.05
CA ASP A 430 11.66 -18.90 24.17
C ASP A 430 12.88 -18.02 23.80
N ASN A 431 13.54 -17.45 24.81
CA ASN A 431 14.71 -16.57 24.68
C ASN A 431 14.45 -15.21 24.00
N ASN A 432 13.21 -14.71 24.05
CA ASN A 432 12.85 -13.36 23.62
C ASN A 432 12.29 -12.55 24.80
N PRO A 433 13.05 -12.34 25.90
CA PRO A 433 12.52 -11.64 27.06
C PRO A 433 12.25 -10.16 26.76
N VAL A 434 11.38 -9.53 27.55
CA VAL A 434 11.21 -8.07 27.55
C VAL A 434 12.56 -7.41 27.87
N PRO A 435 13.06 -6.47 27.05
CA PRO A 435 14.32 -5.79 27.31
C PRO A 435 14.35 -5.11 28.68
N ALA A 436 15.44 -5.33 29.43
CA ALA A 436 15.63 -4.78 30.78
C ALA A 436 15.77 -3.24 30.81
N GLY A 437 16.12 -2.63 29.67
CA GLY A 437 16.21 -1.19 29.49
C GLY A 437 16.16 -0.83 28.01
N GLY A 438 16.04 0.48 27.71
CA GLY A 438 15.90 0.97 26.33
C GLY A 438 14.53 0.70 25.72
N GLU A 439 14.45 0.87 24.40
CA GLU A 439 13.23 0.69 23.61
C GLU A 439 12.73 -0.76 23.63
N ILE A 440 11.42 -0.92 23.61
CA ILE A 440 10.74 -2.20 23.39
C ILE A 440 10.10 -2.13 22.01
N ASP A 441 10.38 -3.13 21.16
CA ASP A 441 9.82 -3.17 19.81
C ASP A 441 8.31 -3.44 19.86
N LEU A 442 7.52 -2.50 19.33
CA LEU A 442 6.07 -2.61 19.24
C LEU A 442 5.61 -3.92 18.59
N MET A 443 6.37 -4.44 17.63
CA MET A 443 5.98 -5.60 16.83
C MET A 443 6.52 -6.92 17.37
N HIS A 444 7.27 -6.93 18.49
CA HIS A 444 7.78 -8.17 19.10
C HIS A 444 6.81 -8.78 20.10
N TYR A 445 6.82 -10.11 20.14
CA TYR A 445 6.21 -10.89 21.21
C TYR A 445 7.31 -11.36 22.16
N HIS A 446 7.02 -11.31 23.46
CA HIS A 446 8.01 -11.61 24.48
C HIS A 446 7.72 -12.93 25.19
N SER A 447 8.78 -13.70 25.47
CA SER A 447 8.69 -15.00 26.14
C SER A 447 8.24 -14.88 27.60
N ASP A 448 8.46 -13.73 28.22
CA ASP A 448 7.98 -13.39 29.55
C ASP A 448 7.01 -12.20 29.51
N GLY A 449 6.12 -12.15 30.51
CA GLY A 449 5.22 -11.01 30.68
C GLY A 449 5.99 -9.79 31.22
N PRO A 450 5.56 -8.55 30.90
CA PRO A 450 6.19 -7.37 31.44
C PRO A 450 6.06 -7.33 32.97
N ARG A 451 7.16 -7.03 33.66
CA ARG A 451 7.17 -6.88 35.13
C ARG A 451 6.34 -5.68 35.60
N ASN A 452 6.26 -4.66 34.75
CA ASN A 452 5.48 -3.45 34.99
C ASN A 452 4.89 -3.00 33.64
N MET A 453 3.57 -2.94 33.57
CA MET A 453 2.86 -2.63 32.34
C MET A 453 3.00 -1.16 31.93
N LEU A 454 3.03 -0.23 32.89
CA LEU A 454 3.23 1.19 32.62
C LEU A 454 4.63 1.46 32.03
N ASP A 455 5.66 0.81 32.59
CA ASP A 455 7.01 0.87 32.03
C ASP A 455 7.08 0.26 30.63
N TYR A 456 6.40 -0.88 30.41
CA TYR A 456 6.31 -1.52 29.10
C TYR A 456 5.76 -0.55 28.05
N TRP A 457 4.55 -0.02 28.25
CA TRP A 457 3.93 0.96 27.35
C TRP A 457 4.77 2.25 27.21
N ALA A 458 5.43 2.69 28.27
CA ALA A 458 6.29 3.88 28.24
C ALA A 458 7.58 3.68 27.42
N ARG A 459 8.07 2.44 27.26
CA ARG A 459 9.26 2.12 26.46
C ARG A 459 8.96 1.53 25.10
N THR A 460 7.73 1.09 24.86
CA THR A 460 7.33 0.58 23.54
C THR A 460 7.33 1.68 22.47
N VAL A 461 7.87 1.33 21.30
CA VAL A 461 7.90 2.14 20.07
C VAL A 461 8.14 1.21 18.87
N ALA A 462 7.62 1.56 17.70
CA ALA A 462 7.96 0.87 16.46
C ALA A 462 9.47 0.98 16.20
N SER A 463 10.11 -0.13 15.78
CA SER A 463 11.55 -0.12 15.56
C SER A 463 11.95 0.85 14.45
N GLU A 464 13.22 1.27 14.44
CA GLU A 464 13.76 2.13 13.39
C GLU A 464 13.51 1.54 11.98
N ASN A 465 13.70 0.23 11.81
CA ASN A 465 13.49 -0.43 10.52
C ASN A 465 12.02 -0.47 10.12
N ASP A 466 11.09 -0.62 11.07
CA ASP A 466 9.66 -0.64 10.76
C ASP A 466 9.18 0.77 10.36
N VAL A 467 9.71 1.83 10.98
CA VAL A 467 9.43 3.22 10.58
C VAL A 467 10.04 3.56 9.21
N LYS A 468 11.24 3.04 8.90
CA LYS A 468 11.79 3.10 7.54
C LYS A 468 10.89 2.39 6.54
N GLY A 469 10.42 1.18 6.87
CA GLY A 469 9.46 0.45 6.03
C GLY A 469 8.17 1.23 5.78
N LEU A 470 7.63 1.89 6.81
CA LEU A 470 6.49 2.78 6.64
C LEU A 470 6.78 3.97 5.71
N LEU A 471 7.96 4.59 5.79
CA LEU A 471 8.38 5.64 4.86
C LEU A 471 8.54 5.11 3.43
N TRP A 472 9.05 3.89 3.27
CA TRP A 472 9.17 3.23 1.97
C TRP A 472 7.80 3.01 1.31
N LEU A 473 6.75 2.72 2.07
CA LEU A 473 5.39 2.60 1.53
C LEU A 473 4.83 3.89 0.90
N ALA A 474 5.43 5.06 1.17
CA ALA A 474 5.02 6.35 0.61
C ALA A 474 5.56 6.63 -0.81
N ARG A 475 6.20 5.64 -1.45
CA ARG A 475 6.75 5.75 -2.81
C ARG A 475 5.75 6.22 -3.84
N VAL A 476 6.23 7.01 -4.79
CA VAL A 476 5.43 7.59 -5.86
C VAL A 476 5.90 7.07 -7.20
N LYS A 477 4.95 6.53 -7.97
CA LYS A 477 5.13 6.17 -9.37
C LYS A 477 4.81 7.35 -10.25
N PHE A 478 5.73 7.71 -11.14
CA PHE A 478 5.56 8.77 -12.11
C PHE A 478 5.01 8.23 -13.43
N ASN A 479 3.87 8.75 -13.84
CA ASN A 479 3.23 8.45 -15.13
C ASN A 479 2.90 9.76 -15.84
N ALA A 480 2.79 9.73 -17.16
CA ALA A 480 2.49 10.89 -17.99
C ALA A 480 1.51 10.51 -19.11
#